data_AF-A0A1E5IUM9-F1
#
_entry.id   AF-A0A1E5IUM9-F1
#
_cell.length_a   1.000
_cell.length_b   1.000
_cell.length_c   1.000
_cell.angle_alpha   90.00
_cell.angle_beta   90.00
_cell.angle_gamma   90.00
#
_symmetry.space_group_name_H-M   'P 1'
#
loop_
_entity.id
_entity.type
_entity.pdbx_description
1 polymer ?
#
loop_
_entity_poly.entity_id
_entity_poly.type
_entity_poly.pdbx_seq_one_letter_code
_entity_poly.pdbx_strand_id
1 'polypeptide(L)' 'MTPKLAQRIVEEVKRNDALLSEVAKKFGVSTKTVYQLVRQSEQQGSRASTLRTEIDKLTMQLNYLMRELKLIQD' A
#
# COMPACT_ATOMS: atom_id res chain seq x y z
N MET A 1 -17.49 10.20 -1.32
CA MET A 1 -17.22 8.85 -1.86
C MET A 1 -16.81 7.94 -0.72
N THR A 2 -17.33 6.71 -0.64
CA THR A 2 -17.01 5.82 0.49
C THR A 2 -15.66 5.10 0.26
N PRO A 3 -14.91 4.73 1.32
CA PRO A 3 -13.65 4.01 1.19
C PRO A 3 -13.77 2.68 0.43
N LYS A 4 -14.88 1.94 0.65
CA LYS A 4 -15.18 0.71 -0.08
C LYS A 4 -15.36 0.93 -1.58
N LEU A 5 -15.98 2.04 -1.99
CA LEU A 5 -16.15 2.39 -3.40
C LEU A 5 -14.83 2.77 -4.06
N ALA A 6 -13.99 3.55 -3.37
CA ALA A 6 -12.65 3.89 -3.81
C ALA A 6 -11.79 2.64 -4.07
N GLN A 7 -11.84 1.68 -3.15
CA GLN A 7 -11.09 0.44 -3.24
C GLN A 7 -11.53 -0.40 -4.45
N ARG A 8 -12.84 -0.54 -4.68
CA ARG A 8 -13.38 -1.25 -5.86
C ARG A 8 -12.97 -0.59 -7.19
N ILE A 9 -12.94 0.74 -7.24
CA ILE A 9 -12.49 1.48 -8.44
C ILE A 9 -11.01 1.17 -8.73
N VAL A 10 -10.15 1.20 -7.71
CA VAL A 10 -8.72 0.90 -7.86
C VAL A 10 -8.50 -0.56 -8.28
N GLU A 11 -9.23 -1.50 -7.69
CA GLU A 11 -9.13 -2.92 -8.04
C GLU A 11 -9.56 -3.20 -9.48
N GLU A 12 -10.63 -2.57 -9.94
CA GLU A 12 -11.12 -2.72 -11.32
C GLU A 12 -10.05 -2.27 -12.33
N VAL A 13 -9.41 -1.11 -12.09
CA VAL A 13 -8.33 -0.62 -12.95
C VAL A 13 -7.13 -1.57 -12.94
N LYS A 14 -6.71 -2.04 -11.77
CA LYS A 14 -5.49 -2.85 -11.62
C LYS A 14 -5.64 -4.32 -12.06
N ARG A 15 -6.85 -4.89 -12.02
CA ARG A 15 -7.07 -6.31 -12.37
C ARG A 15 -7.49 -6.54 -13.82
N ASN A 16 -8.18 -5.58 -14.44
CA ASN A 16 -8.85 -5.80 -15.73
C ASN A 16 -8.19 -5.06 -16.90
N ASP A 17 -7.02 -4.45 -16.71
CA ASP A 17 -6.32 -3.59 -17.68
C ASP A 17 -7.26 -2.55 -18.34
N ALA A 18 -8.27 -2.13 -17.57
CA ALA A 18 -9.38 -1.35 -18.07
C ALA A 18 -8.99 0.12 -18.23
N LEU A 19 -9.48 0.75 -19.30
CA LEU A 19 -9.25 2.18 -19.51
C LEU A 19 -9.91 2.99 -18.37
N LEU A 20 -9.18 3.99 -17.86
CA LEU A 20 -9.68 4.86 -16.77
C LEU A 20 -11.04 5.50 -17.10
N SER A 21 -11.28 5.78 -18.39
CA SER A 21 -12.53 6.34 -18.91
C SER A 21 -13.71 5.37 -18.85
N GLU A 22 -13.47 4.07 -19.03
CA GLU A 22 -14.51 3.03 -18.93
C GLU A 22 -14.88 2.78 -17.47
N VAL A 23 -13.88 2.72 -16.60
CA VAL A 23 -14.09 2.64 -15.14
C VAL A 23 -14.84 3.88 -14.65
N ALA A 24 -14.49 5.06 -15.12
CA ALA A 24 -15.20 6.31 -14.79
C ALA A 24 -16.70 6.22 -15.12
N LYS A 25 -17.04 5.76 -16.34
CA LYS A 25 -18.43 5.54 -16.77
C LYS A 25 -19.14 4.49 -15.91
N LYS A 26 -18.50 3.35 -15.66
CA LYS A 26 -19.05 2.23 -14.87
C LYS A 26 -19.43 2.65 -13.44
N PHE A 27 -18.62 3.50 -12.83
CA PHE A 27 -18.81 3.92 -11.43
C PHE A 27 -19.45 5.31 -11.27
N GLY A 28 -19.82 5.97 -12.37
CA GLY A 28 -20.47 7.29 -12.34
C GLY A 28 -19.57 8.39 -11.77
N VAL A 29 -18.25 8.30 -11.98
CA VAL A 29 -17.25 9.26 -11.49
C VAL A 29 -16.47 9.86 -12.64
N SER A 30 -15.75 10.95 -12.41
CA SER A 30 -14.88 11.53 -13.44
C SER A 30 -13.62 10.68 -13.65
N THR A 31 -13.09 10.66 -14.88
CA THR A 31 -11.79 10.03 -15.19
C THR A 31 -10.67 10.58 -14.31
N LYS A 32 -10.71 11.89 -13.99
CA LYS A 32 -9.76 12.53 -13.07
C LYS A 32 -9.82 11.91 -11.66
N THR A 33 -11.03 11.62 -11.17
CA THR A 33 -11.24 10.96 -9.88
C THR A 33 -10.63 9.56 -9.88
N VAL A 34 -10.87 8.76 -10.94
CA VAL A 34 -10.27 7.42 -11.07
C VAL A 34 -8.75 7.51 -11.06
N TYR A 35 -8.17 8.40 -11.87
CA TYR A 35 -6.72 8.63 -11.91
C TYR A 35 -6.13 8.97 -10.53
N GLN A 36 -6.77 9.88 -9.79
CA GLN A 36 -6.32 10.27 -8.46
C GLN A 36 -6.32 9.10 -7.47
N LEU A 37 -7.36 8.26 -7.50
CA LEU A 37 -7.47 7.10 -6.62
C LEU A 37 -6.40 6.05 -6.92
N VAL A 38 -6.16 5.76 -8.20
CA VAL A 38 -5.13 4.82 -8.62
C VAL A 38 -3.76 5.31 -8.17
N ARG A 39 -3.43 6.58 -8.45
CA ARG A 39 -2.16 7.19 -8.05
C ARG A 39 -1.95 7.17 -6.54
N GLN A 40 -2.98 7.50 -5.75
CA GLN A 40 -2.90 7.42 -4.28
C GLN A 40 -2.67 5.99 -3.79
N SER A 41 -3.30 4.99 -4.41
CA SER A 41 -3.12 3.59 -4.03
C SER A 41 -1.70 3.07 -4.28
N GLU A 42 -1.04 3.54 -5.34
CA GLU A 42 0.35 3.19 -5.67
C GLU A 42 1.32 3.81 -4.67
N GLN A 43 1.11 5.08 -4.32
CA GLN A 43 1.91 5.76 -3.29
C GLN A 43 1.73 5.11 -1.90
N GLN A 44 0.51 4.71 -1.55
CA GLN A 44 0.26 3.99 -0.29
C GLN A 44 0.90 2.60 -0.28
N GLY A 45 0.84 1.87 -1.40
CA GLY A 45 1.53 0.57 -1.53
C GLY A 45 3.03 0.69 -1.33
N SER A 46 3.66 1.68 -1.96
CA SER A 46 5.09 1.97 -1.81
C SER A 46 5.47 2.35 -0.37
N ARG A 47 4.66 3.18 0.31
CA ARG A 47 4.94 3.56 1.69
C ARG A 47 4.81 2.36 2.65
N ALA A 48 3.81 1.52 2.47
CA ALA A 48 3.61 0.33 3.29
C ALA A 48 4.77 -0.67 3.14
N SER A 49 5.26 -0.90 1.91
CA SER A 49 6.42 -1.76 1.68
C SER A 49 7.69 -1.19 2.31
N THR A 50 7.92 0.12 2.20
CA THR A 50 9.09 0.76 2.83
C THR A 50 9.07 0.61 4.35
N LEU A 51 7.91 0.87 4.98
CA LEU A 51 7.76 0.69 6.42
C LEU A 51 7.96 -0.76 6.85
N ARG A 52 7.48 -1.72 6.05
CA ARG A 52 7.68 -3.16 6.33
C ARG A 52 9.17 -3.51 6.36
N THR A 53 9.92 -3.08 5.35
CA THR A 53 11.37 -3.30 5.29
C THR A 53 12.10 -2.68 6.48
N GLU A 54 11.72 -1.48 6.90
CA GLU A 54 12.31 -0.81 8.06
C GLU A 54 12.02 -1.58 9.37
N ILE A 55 10.78 -2.06 9.54
CA ILE A 55 10.39 -2.89 10.69
C ILE A 55 11.22 -4.17 10.74
N ASP A 56 11.39 -4.87 9.62
CA ASP A 56 12.15 -6.12 9.56
C ASP A 56 13.63 -5.87 9.93
N LYS A 57 14.22 -4.78 9.42
CA LYS A 57 15.59 -4.36 9.75
C LYS A 57 15.76 -4.06 11.24
N LEU A 58 14.86 -3.25 11.82
CA LEU A 58 14.91 -2.89 13.24
C LEU A 58 14.71 -4.11 14.13
N THR A 59 13.83 -5.04 13.73
CA THR A 59 13.59 -6.29 14.44
C THR A 59 14.84 -7.16 14.46
N MET A 60 15.58 -7.27 13.34
CA MET A 60 16.86 -7.98 13.30
C MET A 60 17.89 -7.35 14.24
N GLN A 61 17.99 -6.02 14.27
CA GLN A 61 18.92 -5.32 15.16
C GLN A 61 18.58 -5.51 16.64
N LEU A 62 17.29 -5.43 16.99
CA LEU A 62 16.81 -5.71 18.34
C LEU A 62 17.18 -7.13 18.78
N ASN A 63 16.92 -8.12 17.94
CA ASN A 63 17.24 -9.52 18.23
C ASN A 63 18.74 -9.75 18.42
N TYR A 64 19.59 -9.06 17.65
CA TYR A 64 21.03 -9.09 17.83
C TYR A 64 21.44 -8.54 19.19
N LEU A 65 21.00 -7.32 19.53
CA LEU A 65 21.34 -6.67 20.80
C LEU A 65 20.83 -7.46 22.01
N MET A 66 19.65 -8.06 21.92
CA MET A 66 19.12 -8.92 22.99
C MET A 66 19.99 -10.16 23.23
N ARG A 67 20.59 -10.73 22.17
CA ARG A 67 21.52 -11.86 22.30
C ARG A 67 22.83 -11.41 22.94
N GLU A 68 23.39 -10.29 22.52
CA GLU A 68 24.59 -9.73 23.14
C GLU A 68 24.38 -9.44 24.61
N LEU A 69 23.26 -8.80 24.97
CA LEU A 69 22.92 -8.50 26.36
C LEU A 69 22.86 -9.79 27.20
N LYS A 70 22.25 -10.85 26.68
CA LYS A 70 22.18 -12.14 27.36
C LYS A 70 23.57 -12.73 27.61
N LEU A 71 24.46 -12.68 26.62
CA LEU A 71 25.83 -13.21 26.75
C LEU A 71 26.67 -12.46 27.80
N ILE A 72 26.34 -11.21 28.13
CA ILE A 72 27.05 -10.41 29.14
C ILE A 72 26.45 -10.63 30.54
N GLN A 73 25.19 -11.06 30.62
CA GLN A 73 24.47 -11.28 31.89
C GLN A 73 24.57 -12.72 32.41
N ASP A 74 25.04 -13.66 31.58
CA ASP A 74 25.43 -15.04 31.95
C ASP A 74 26.90 -15.10 32.41
#